data_AF-A0A2W5QV78-F1
#
_entry.id   AF-A0A2W5QV78-F1
#
_cell.length_a   1.000
_cell.length_b   1.000
_cell.length_c   1.000
_cell.angle_alpha   90.00
_cell.angle_beta   90.00
_cell.angle_gamma   90.00
#
_symmetry.space_group_name_H-M   'P 1'
#
loop_
_entity.id
_entity.type
_entity.pdbx_description
1 polymer ?
#
loop_
_entity_poly.entity_id
_entity_poly.type
_entity_poly.pdbx_seq_one_letter_code
_entity_poly.pdbx_strand_id
1 'polypeptide(L)'
;MQRFLARVSPVRATRDLRFFLQTRERYEWSFFALAIAVTTVVMWAFFYDSYAEKEYRPNIIYFQQWKLDRTDAEIIAQQKIDKPIRDAEIAAQRAREEKLRAGFKRLDDKLDAMGI
;
A
#
# COMPACT_ATOMS: atom_id res chain seq x y z
N MET A 1 32.60 -17.98 28.62
CA MET A 1 31.74 -16.77 28.43
C MET A 1 31.53 -15.94 29.70
N GLN A 2 31.18 -16.52 30.86
CA GLN A 2 30.84 -15.76 32.08
C GLN A 2 31.94 -14.80 32.60
N ARG A 3 33.23 -15.15 32.46
CA ARG A 3 34.37 -14.28 32.87
C ARG A 3 34.62 -13.07 31.98
N PHE A 4 34.06 -13.03 30.77
CA PHE A 4 34.19 -11.88 29.87
C PHE A 4 33.19 -10.80 30.25
N LEU A 5 31.92 -11.17 30.39
CA LEU A 5 30.84 -10.26 30.76
C LEU A 5 31.02 -9.66 32.16
N ALA A 6 31.59 -10.41 33.11
CA ALA A 6 31.93 -9.91 34.44
C ALA A 6 33.00 -8.79 34.44
N ARG A 7 33.76 -8.63 33.34
CA ARG A 7 34.76 -7.57 33.16
C ARG A 7 34.22 -6.38 32.35
N VAL A 8 33.05 -6.52 31.74
CA VAL A 8 32.37 -5.43 31.03
C VAL A 8 31.51 -4.68 32.04
N SER A 9 31.91 -3.45 32.37
CA SER A 9 31.11 -2.59 33.23
C SER A 9 30.23 -1.69 32.36
N PRO A 10 28.89 -1.88 32.34
CA PRO A 10 27.99 -1.06 31.52
C PRO A 10 28.04 0.41 31.94
N VAL A 11 28.26 0.70 33.22
CA VAL A 11 28.42 2.07 33.74
C VAL A 11 29.69 2.74 33.20
N ARG A 12 30.79 2.00 33.06
CA ARG A 12 32.01 2.55 32.46
C ARG A 12 31.84 2.75 30.95
N ALA A 13 31.16 1.83 30.26
CA ALA A 13 30.91 1.92 28.83
C ALA A 13 30.05 3.14 28.45
N THR A 14 29.02 3.48 29.22
CA THR A 14 28.21 4.68 28.96
C THR A 14 28.99 5.97 29.19
N ARG A 15 29.85 6.00 30.23
CA ARG A 15 30.72 7.15 30.50
C ARG A 15 31.77 7.34 29.39
N ASP A 16 32.36 6.25 28.93
CA ASP A 16 33.32 6.25 27.83
C ASP A 16 32.68 6.70 26.51
N LEU A 17 31.49 6.17 26.20
CA LEU A 17 30.69 6.61 25.05
C LEU A 17 30.36 8.11 25.13
N ARG A 18 29.92 8.59 26.30
CA ARG A 18 29.63 10.02 26.49
C ARG A 18 30.87 10.88 26.26
N PHE A 19 32.01 10.48 26.81
CA PHE A 19 33.28 11.20 26.62
C PHE A 19 33.69 11.23 25.15
N PHE A 20 33.59 10.08 24.47
CA PHE A 20 33.86 9.95 23.05
C PHE A 20 32.95 10.85 22.19
N LEU A 21 31.66 10.94 22.51
CA LEU A 21 30.73 11.82 21.79
C LEU A 21 30.98 13.31 22.06
N GLN A 22 31.57 13.66 23.20
CA GLN A 22 31.92 15.04 23.55
C GLN A 22 33.19 15.54 22.86
N THR A 23 34.13 14.66 22.52
CA THR A 23 35.37 15.01 21.80
C THR A 23 35.20 15.12 20.28
N ARG A 24 33.99 14.88 19.75
CA ARG A 24 33.69 14.90 18.31
C ARG A 24 33.47 16.31 17.78
N GLU A 25 33.85 16.50 16.53
CA GLU A 25 33.72 17.78 15.85
C GLU A 25 32.26 18.02 15.44
N ARG A 26 31.87 19.30 15.33
CA ARG A 26 30.46 19.67 15.04
C ARG A 26 29.93 19.09 13.73
N TYR A 27 30.78 18.97 12.71
CA TYR A 27 30.38 18.47 11.39
C TYR A 27 30.14 16.96 11.37
N GLU A 28 30.75 16.19 12.28
CA GLU A 28 30.57 14.73 12.34
C GLU A 28 29.12 14.36 12.69
N TRP A 29 28.45 15.21 13.48
CA TRP A 29 27.03 15.06 13.78
C TRP A 29 26.13 15.22 12.55
N SER A 30 26.48 16.13 11.64
CA SER A 30 25.75 16.32 10.38
C SER A 30 25.90 15.09 9.48
N PHE A 31 27.11 14.54 9.37
CA PHE A 31 27.33 13.31 8.61
C PHE A 31 26.63 12.10 9.25
N PHE A 32 26.62 12.02 10.58
CA PHE A 32 25.90 10.98 11.30
C PHE A 32 24.39 11.05 11.04
N ALA A 33 23.81 12.25 11.14
CA ALA A 33 22.39 12.47 10.83
C ALA A 33 22.07 12.14 9.36
N LEU A 34 22.94 12.53 8.43
CA LEU A 34 22.79 12.22 7.02
C LEU A 34 22.84 10.71 6.75
N ALA A 35 23.75 9.98 7.38
CA ALA A 35 23.85 8.53 7.24
C ALA A 35 22.56 7.84 7.70
N ILE A 36 22.05 8.21 8.88
CA ILE A 36 20.75 7.70 9.38
C ILE A 36 19.63 8.04 8.41
N ALA A 37 19.57 9.28 7.91
CA ALA A 37 18.53 9.73 7.00
C ALA A 37 18.53 8.91 5.71
N VAL A 38 19.68 8.76 5.05
CA VAL A 38 19.81 7.99 3.81
C VAL A 38 19.39 6.54 4.02
N THR A 39 19.88 5.88 5.08
CA THR A 39 19.51 4.48 5.37
C THR A 39 18.01 4.35 5.66
N THR A 40 17.44 5.26 6.42
CA THR A 40 16.00 5.26 6.75
C THR A 40 15.14 5.46 5.50
N VAL A 41 15.53 6.37 4.61
CA VAL A 41 14.84 6.61 3.34
C VAL A 41 14.86 5.36 2.47
N VAL A 42 15.99 4.68 2.36
CA VAL A 42 16.10 3.43 1.60
C VAL A 42 15.17 2.35 2.20
N MET A 43 15.22 2.14 3.52
CA MET A 43 14.33 1.18 4.18
C MET A 43 12.85 1.54 4.02
N TRP A 44 12.52 2.83 4.11
CA TRP A 44 11.16 3.31 3.92
C TRP A 44 10.67 3.09 2.50
N ALA A 45 11.51 3.32 1.50
CA ALA A 45 11.17 3.07 0.10
C ALA A 45 10.81 1.59 -0.12
N PHE A 46 11.62 0.66 0.41
CA PHE A 46 11.31 -0.77 0.36
C PHE A 46 10.04 -1.14 1.14
N PHE A 47 9.82 -0.53 2.31
CA PHE A 47 8.61 -0.80 3.10
C PHE A 47 7.34 -0.28 2.42
N TYR A 48 7.43 0.88 1.75
CA TYR A 48 6.32 1.43 0.99
C TYR A 48 6.04 0.61 -0.27
N ASP A 49 7.10 0.15 -0.94
CA ASP A 49 7.03 -0.65 -2.17
C ASP A 49 6.82 -2.15 -1.90
N SER A 50 6.79 -2.60 -0.64
CA SER A 50 6.56 -4.01 -0.33
C SER A 50 5.09 -4.39 -0.57
N TYR A 51 4.74 -4.61 -1.82
CA TYR A 51 3.54 -5.31 -2.22
C TYR A 51 3.72 -6.79 -1.89
N ALA A 52 3.12 -7.24 -0.79
CA ALA A 52 2.92 -8.66 -0.55
C ALA A 52 1.68 -9.09 -1.33
N GLU A 53 1.85 -10.01 -2.27
CA GLU A 53 0.72 -10.66 -2.95
C GLU A 53 -0.22 -11.23 -1.89
N LYS A 54 -1.46 -10.73 -1.83
CA LYS A 54 -2.47 -11.28 -0.92
C LYS A 54 -2.61 -12.75 -1.23
N GLU A 55 -2.57 -13.59 -0.19
CA GLU A 55 -2.86 -15.02 -0.32
C GLU A 55 -4.14 -15.20 -1.15
N TYR A 56 -4.04 -15.97 -2.23
CA TYR A 56 -5.15 -16.16 -3.16
C TYR A 56 -6.32 -16.79 -2.40
N ARG A 57 -7.38 -16.01 -2.20
CA ARG A 57 -8.66 -16.52 -1.73
C ARG A 57 -9.58 -16.66 -2.93
N PRO A 58 -10.00 -17.89 -3.30
CA PRO A 58 -10.92 -18.07 -4.41
C PRO A 58 -12.20 -17.30 -4.11
N ASN A 59 -12.60 -16.42 -5.03
CA ASN A 59 -13.91 -15.81 -4.99
C ASN A 59 -14.92 -16.85 -5.50
N ILE A 60 -15.42 -17.70 -4.59
CA ILE A 60 -16.43 -18.68 -4.93
C ILE A 60 -17.75 -17.94 -5.13
N ILE A 61 -18.04 -17.60 -6.39
CA ILE A 61 -19.32 -17.03 -6.79
C ILE A 61 -20.32 -18.18 -6.82
N TYR A 62 -21.13 -18.29 -5.77
CA TYR A 62 -22.27 -19.21 -5.76
C TYR A 62 -23.34 -18.66 -6.70
N PHE A 63 -23.62 -19.39 -7.77
CA PHE A 63 -24.77 -19.11 -8.61
C PHE A 63 -26.05 -19.47 -7.86
N GLN A 64 -27.07 -18.63 -7.97
CA GLN A 64 -28.37 -18.92 -7.41
C GLN A 64 -29.02 -20.03 -8.24
N GLN A 65 -29.28 -21.19 -7.62
CA GLN A 65 -30.05 -22.26 -8.25
C GLN A 65 -31.52 -21.89 -8.23
N TRP A 66 -32.12 -21.73 -9.41
CA TRP A 66 -33.54 -21.47 -9.56
C TRP A 66 -34.33 -22.77 -9.51
N LYS A 67 -35.48 -22.76 -8.82
CA LYS A 67 -36.36 -23.92 -8.82
C LYS A 67 -37.01 -24.12 -10.20
N LEU A 68 -37.29 -25.37 -10.55
CA LEU A 68 -37.90 -25.74 -11.84
C LEU A 68 -39.38 -25.32 -11.94
N ASP A 69 -40.06 -25.19 -10.80
CA ASP A 69 -41.47 -24.83 -10.65
C ASP A 69 -41.72 -23.32 -10.58
N ARG A 70 -40.70 -22.50 -10.80
CA ARG A 70 -40.81 -21.04 -10.74
C ARG A 70 -41.76 -20.50 -11.81
N THR A 71 -42.64 -19.59 -11.44
CA THR A 71 -43.59 -18.93 -12.34
C THR A 71 -43.05 -17.63 -12.93
N ASP A 72 -43.56 -17.22 -14.10
CA ASP A 72 -43.20 -15.95 -14.74
C ASP A 72 -43.47 -14.73 -13.85
N ALA A 73 -44.53 -14.78 -13.03
CA ALA A 73 -44.86 -13.73 -12.08
C ALA A 73 -43.74 -13.54 -11.04
N GLU A 74 -43.16 -14.63 -10.53
CA GLU A 74 -42.03 -14.61 -9.59
C GLU A 74 -40.73 -14.15 -10.26
N ILE A 75 -40.55 -14.41 -11.56
CA ILE A 75 -39.43 -13.88 -12.34
C ILE A 75 -39.52 -12.36 -12.45
N ILE A 76 -40.68 -11.84 -12.87
CA ILE A 76 -40.89 -10.40 -13.04
C ILE A 76 -40.78 -9.67 -11.70
N ALA A 77 -41.31 -10.24 -10.61
CA ALA A 77 -41.19 -9.67 -9.28
C ALA A 77 -39.73 -9.52 -8.84
N GLN A 78 -38.92 -10.57 -9.01
CA GLN A 78 -37.50 -10.53 -8.67
C GLN A 78 -36.72 -9.56 -9.56
N GLN A 79 -37.00 -9.53 -10.87
CA GLN A 79 -36.36 -8.60 -11.79
C GLN A 79 -36.59 -7.13 -11.40
N LYS A 80 -37.77 -6.78 -10.88
CA LYS A 80 -38.03 -5.41 -10.39
C LYS A 80 -37.15 -5.04 -9.20
N ILE A 81 -36.78 -6.02 -8.37
CA ILE A 81 -35.90 -5.84 -7.20
C ILE A 81 -34.44 -5.74 -7.65
N ASP A 82 -34.02 -6.63 -8.56
CA ASP A 82 -32.62 -6.73 -8.98
C ASP A 82 -32.20 -5.63 -9.96
N LYS A 83 -33.13 -5.16 -10.80
CA LYS A 83 -32.86 -4.13 -11.82
C LYS A 83 -32.23 -2.84 -11.27
N PRO A 84 -32.76 -2.18 -10.22
CA PRO A 84 -32.14 -0.97 -9.69
C PRO A 84 -30.72 -1.21 -9.14
N ILE A 85 -30.48 -2.37 -8.53
CA ILE A 85 -29.15 -2.74 -8.00
C ILE A 85 -28.16 -2.85 -9.17
N ARG A 86 -28.55 -3.59 -10.21
CA ARG A 86 -27.72 -3.79 -11.40
C ARG A 86 -27.50 -2.50 -12.19
N ASP A 87 -28.52 -1.66 -12.30
CA ASP A 87 -28.40 -0.36 -12.97
C ASP A 87 -27.42 0.57 -12.22
N ALA A 88 -27.44 0.56 -10.88
CA ALA A 88 -26.50 1.31 -10.05
C ALA A 88 -25.06 0.79 -10.20
N GLU A 89 -24.85 -0.53 -10.24
CA GLU A 89 -23.54 -1.14 -10.47
C GLU A 89 -22.98 -0.78 -11.85
N ILE A 90 -23.81 -0.86 -12.89
CA ILE A 90 -23.44 -0.48 -14.27
C ILE A 90 -23.09 1.01 -14.33
N ALA A 91 -23.89 1.88 -13.71
CA ALA A 91 -23.62 3.31 -13.67
C ALA A 91 -22.29 3.63 -12.95
N ALA A 92 -22.03 2.96 -11.82
CA ALA A 92 -20.77 3.11 -11.09
C ALA A 92 -19.57 2.62 -11.91
N GLN A 93 -19.72 1.51 -12.66
CA GLN A 93 -18.68 1.02 -13.56
C GLN A 93 -18.41 2.01 -14.70
N ARG A 94 -19.45 2.50 -15.39
CA ARG A 94 -19.31 3.49 -16.46
C ARG A 94 -18.61 4.75 -15.96
N ALA A 95 -18.99 5.26 -14.78
CA ALA A 95 -18.34 6.42 -14.19
C ALA A 95 -16.84 6.19 -13.90
N ARG A 96 -16.43 4.97 -13.51
CA ARG A 96 -15.01 4.63 -13.36
C ARG A 96 -14.29 4.59 -14.71
N GLU A 97 -14.89 3.96 -15.70
CA GLU A 97 -14.34 3.86 -17.06
C GLU A 97 -14.18 5.24 -17.72
N GLU A 98 -15.16 6.12 -17.56
CA GLU A 98 -15.11 7.50 -18.06
C GLU A 98 -14.01 8.32 -17.39
N LYS A 99 -13.83 8.19 -16.06
CA LYS A 99 -12.73 8.84 -15.33
C LYS A 99 -11.37 8.36 -15.82
N LEU A 100 -11.22 7.06 -16.04
CA LEU A 100 -10.00 6.48 -16.59
C LEU A 100 -9.72 7.01 -18.00
N ARG A 101 -10.71 6.96 -18.89
CA ARG A 101 -10.60 7.49 -20.27
C ARG A 101 -10.23 8.97 -20.28
N ALA A 102 -10.88 9.78 -19.44
CA ALA A 102 -10.57 11.21 -19.32
C ALA A 102 -9.15 11.45 -18.79
N GLY A 103 -8.68 10.62 -17.84
CA GLY A 103 -7.31 10.65 -17.34
C GLY A 103 -6.29 10.33 -18.43
N PHE A 104 -6.51 9.27 -19.20
CA PHE A 104 -5.65 8.91 -20.33
C PHE A 104 -5.66 9.97 -21.41
N LYS A 105 -6.82 10.50 -21.78
CA LYS A 105 -6.90 11.59 -22.78
C LYS A 105 -6.09 12.81 -22.35
N ARG A 106 -6.19 13.22 -21.08
CA ARG A 106 -5.37 14.35 -20.56
C ARG A 106 -3.88 14.08 -20.56
N LEU A 107 -3.47 12.82 -20.43
CA LEU A 107 -2.07 12.44 -20.51
C LEU A 107 -1.59 12.49 -21.96
N ASP A 108 -2.40 11.92 -22.87
CA ASP A 108 -2.21 11.94 -24.32
C ASP A 108 -2.05 13.39 -24.84
N ASP A 109 -3.00 14.27 -24.51
CA ASP A 109 -2.97 15.69 -24.88
C ASP A 109 -1.69 16.41 -24.39
N LYS A 110 -1.13 15.99 -23.25
CA LYS A 110 0.12 16.55 -22.70
C LYS A 110 1.37 16.01 -23.39
N LEU A 111 1.36 14.73 -23.75
CA LEU A 111 2.42 14.07 -24.49
C LEU A 111 2.53 14.67 -25.90
N ASP A 112 1.39 14.79 -26.60
CA ASP A 112 1.28 15.49 -27.88
C ASP A 112 1.81 16.93 -27.79
N ALA A 113 1.45 17.67 -26.74
CA ALA A 113 1.95 19.04 -26.53
C ALA A 113 3.47 19.11 -26.28
N MET A 114 4.08 18.03 -25.77
CA MET A 114 5.53 17.89 -25.59
C MET A 114 6.24 17.32 -26.83
N GLY A 115 5.49 16.91 -27.86
CA GLY A 115 6.02 16.40 -29.12
C GLY A 115 6.60 14.99 -29.04
N ILE A 116 6.14 14.18 -28.08
CA ILE A 116 6.53 12.77 -27.87
C ILE A 116 5.27 11.95 -27.67
#